data_AF-A0ABD3W4Q5-F1
#
_entry.id   AF-A0ABD3W4Q5-F1
#
_cell.length_a   1.000
_cell.length_b   1.000
_cell.length_c   1.000
_cell.angle_alpha   90.00
_cell.angle_beta   90.00
_cell.angle_gamma   90.00
#
_symmetry.space_group_name_H-M   'P 1'
#
loop_
_entity.id
_entity.type
_entity.pdbx_description
1 polymer ?
#
loop_
_entity_poly.entity_id
_entity_poly.type
_entity_poly.pdbx_seq_one_letter_code
_entity_poly.pdbx_strand_id
1 'polypeptide(L)'
;MRPQVHKLPSYLQDTTDYLIKSKASEPLLPDTLLVSLDVKSLYTNIPHNEGIQSCREAWEIRTVDNPPTHFLVQLLELVLKLNNFEFHGGKLPPN
;
A
#
# COMPACT_ATOMS: atom_id res chain seq x y z
N MET A 1 11.15 3.53 5.99
CA MET A 1 10.40 2.42 5.34
C MET A 1 11.26 1.34 4.67
N ARG A 2 12.57 1.51 4.42
CA ARG A 2 13.31 0.63 3.49
C ARG A 2 13.99 -0.65 4.01
N PRO A 3 14.33 -0.87 5.30
CA PRO A 3 15.07 -2.09 5.67
C PRO A 3 14.18 -3.34 5.87
N GLN A 4 12.88 -3.17 6.13
CA GLN A 4 11.98 -4.30 6.43
C GLN A 4 11.33 -4.92 5.18
N VAL A 5 11.16 -4.14 4.12
CA VAL A 5 10.49 -4.57 2.88
C VAL A 5 11.26 -5.72 2.20
N HIS A 6 12.59 -5.69 2.25
CA HIS A 6 13.45 -6.74 1.70
C HIS A 6 13.31 -8.09 2.42
N LYS A 7 12.71 -8.12 3.62
CA LYS A 7 12.48 -9.35 4.40
C LYS A 7 11.13 -10.00 4.07
N LEU A 8 10.28 -9.36 3.28
CA LEU A 8 8.97 -9.90 2.93
C LEU A 8 9.14 -11.05 1.93
N PRO A 9 8.39 -12.15 2.10
CA PRO A 9 8.42 -13.28 1.16
C PRO A 9 7.92 -12.88 -0.24
N SER A 10 7.08 -11.84 -0.33
CA SER A 10 6.58 -11.27 -1.57
C SER A 10 7.48 -10.18 -2.15
N TYR A 11 8.67 -9.94 -1.58
CA TYR A 11 9.55 -8.88 -2.05
C TYR A 11 10.04 -9.17 -3.47
N LEU A 12 9.85 -8.20 -4.35
CA LEU A 12 10.33 -8.20 -5.72
C LEU A 12 10.99 -6.85 -6.00
N GLN A 13 12.26 -6.85 -6.34
CA GLN A 13 13.03 -5.61 -6.52
C GLN A 13 12.75 -4.97 -7.89
N ASP A 14 12.91 -5.76 -8.94
CA ASP A 14 12.81 -5.32 -10.34
C ASP A 14 12.56 -6.51 -11.27
N THR A 15 12.45 -6.24 -12.56
CA THR A 15 12.21 -7.26 -13.60
C THR A 15 13.32 -8.31 -13.65
N THR A 16 14.57 -7.94 -13.36
CA THR A 16 15.70 -8.88 -13.36
C THR A 16 15.61 -9.83 -12.17
N ASP A 17 15.31 -9.30 -10.98
CA ASP A 17 15.05 -10.07 -9.77
C ASP A 17 13.86 -11.06 -9.97
N TYR A 18 12.81 -10.63 -10.65
CA TYR A 18 11.70 -11.53 -11.04
C TYR A 18 12.13 -12.70 -11.94
N LEU A 19 12.94 -12.43 -12.97
CA LEU A 19 13.41 -13.47 -13.88
C LEU A 19 14.33 -14.48 -13.17
N ILE A 20 15.12 -14.01 -12.21
CA ILE A 20 15.99 -14.88 -11.40
C ILE A 20 15.13 -15.76 -10.48
N LYS A 21 14.18 -15.17 -9.73
CA LYS A 21 13.30 -15.90 -8.81
C LYS A 21 12.39 -16.89 -9.50
N SER A 22 11.83 -16.53 -10.66
CA SER A 22 10.96 -17.43 -11.43
C SER A 22 11.71 -18.64 -12.00
N LYS A 23 12.97 -18.47 -12.42
CA LYS A 23 13.83 -19.58 -12.85
C LYS A 23 14.31 -20.46 -11.71
N ALA A 24 14.48 -19.88 -10.52
CA ALA A 24 14.90 -20.59 -9.32
C ALA A 24 13.74 -21.24 -8.55
N SER A 25 12.49 -20.97 -8.93
CA SER A 25 11.31 -21.54 -8.28
C SER A 25 11.13 -23.01 -8.65
N GLU A 26 10.58 -23.79 -7.73
CA GLU A 26 10.24 -25.18 -8.00
C GLU A 26 9.23 -25.31 -9.15
N PRO A 27 9.21 -26.44 -9.87
CA PRO A 27 8.22 -26.70 -10.91
C PRO A 27 6.81 -26.49 -10.36
N LEU A 28 5.99 -25.73 -11.09
CA LEU A 28 4.60 -25.51 -10.70
C LEU A 28 3.88 -26.86 -10.62
N LEU A 29 3.04 -27.02 -9.59
CA LEU A 29 2.23 -28.22 -9.44
C LEU A 29 1.32 -28.39 -10.67
N PRO A 30 0.97 -29.63 -11.05
CA PRO A 30 -0.08 -29.89 -12.04
C PRO A 30 -1.35 -29.11 -11.65
N ASP A 31 -2.06 -28.57 -12.64
CA ASP A 31 -3.28 -27.78 -12.47
C ASP A 31 -3.12 -26.38 -11.83
N THR A 32 -1.92 -25.78 -11.91
CA THR A 32 -1.70 -24.39 -11.48
C THR A 32 -2.28 -23.39 -12.50
N LEU A 33 -3.17 -22.50 -12.03
CA LEU A 33 -3.72 -21.39 -12.82
C LEU A 33 -2.88 -20.12 -12.63
N LEU A 34 -2.34 -19.57 -13.72
CA LEU A 34 -1.71 -18.27 -13.71
C LEU A 34 -2.77 -17.16 -13.73
N VAL A 35 -2.76 -16.28 -12.73
CA VAL A 35 -3.65 -15.12 -12.64
C VAL A 35 -2.82 -13.85 -12.63
N SER A 36 -3.14 -12.90 -13.52
CA SER A 36 -2.58 -11.55 -13.53
C SER A 36 -3.65 -10.54 -13.12
N LEU A 37 -3.33 -9.64 -12.19
CA LEU A 37 -4.20 -8.55 -11.77
C LEU A 37 -3.56 -7.19 -12.12
N ASP A 38 -4.28 -6.36 -12.87
CA ASP A 38 -3.93 -4.95 -13.08
C ASP A 38 -4.84 -4.08 -12.21
N VAL A 39 -4.25 -3.28 -11.32
CA VAL A 39 -4.99 -2.38 -10.43
C VAL A 39 -4.75 -0.95 -10.88
N LYS A 40 -5.77 -0.31 -11.45
CA LYS A 40 -5.76 1.13 -11.69
C LYS A 40 -6.00 1.87 -10.37
N SER A 41 -5.27 2.95 -10.14
CA SER A 41 -5.59 3.89 -9.06
C SER A 41 -5.59 3.27 -7.65
N LEU A 42 -4.59 2.43 -7.35
CA LEU A 42 -4.35 1.76 -6.05
C LEU A 42 -4.65 2.62 -4.82
N TYR A 43 -4.29 3.89 -4.85
CA TYR A 43 -4.45 4.81 -3.72
C TYR A 43 -5.77 5.58 -3.72
N THR A 44 -6.31 5.94 -4.88
CA THR A 44 -7.46 6.86 -4.98
C THR A 44 -8.81 6.15 -4.94
N ASN A 45 -8.82 4.81 -4.88
CA ASN A 45 -10.04 3.99 -4.91
C ASN A 45 -10.21 3.11 -3.67
N ILE A 46 -9.38 3.28 -2.63
CA ILE A 46 -9.57 2.58 -1.36
C ILE A 46 -10.83 3.16 -0.70
N PRO A 47 -11.87 2.37 -0.43
CA PRO A 47 -13.03 2.84 0.31
C PRO A 47 -12.58 3.34 1.69
N HIS A 48 -12.61 4.67 1.89
CA HIS A 48 -12.08 5.29 3.09
C HIS A 48 -12.66 4.69 4.38
N ASN A 49 -13.95 4.34 4.37
CA ASN A 49 -14.63 3.76 5.53
C ASN A 49 -14.07 2.38 5.91
N GLU A 50 -13.83 1.50 4.93
CA GLU A 50 -13.29 0.16 5.18
C GLU A 50 -11.83 0.24 5.64
N GLY A 51 -11.05 1.15 5.07
CA GLY A 51 -9.67 1.40 5.50
C GLY A 51 -9.59 1.92 6.93
N ILE A 52 -10.44 2.89 7.29
CA ILE A 52 -10.51 3.43 8.66
C ILE A 52 -10.94 2.35 9.66
N GLN A 53 -11.95 1.55 9.31
CA GLN A 53 -12.44 0.47 10.17
C GLN A 53 -11.36 -0.60 10.40
N SER A 54 -10.65 -1.01 9.33
CA SER A 54 -9.54 -1.96 9.43
C SER A 54 -8.41 -1.44 10.32
N CYS A 55 -8.04 -0.16 10.18
CA CYS A 55 -7.03 0.47 11.04
C CYS A 55 -7.48 0.54 12.51
N ARG A 56 -8.75 0.87 12.76
CA ARG A 56 -9.32 0.88 14.11
C ARG A 56 -9.19 -0.50 14.75
N GLU A 57 -9.64 -1.56 14.08
CA GLU A 57 -9.55 -2.94 14.59
C GLU A 57 -8.10 -3.35 14.89
N ALA A 58 -7.16 -3.00 14.01
CA ALA A 58 -5.74 -3.26 14.21
C ALA A 58 -5.12 -2.46 15.37
N TRP A 59 -5.68 -1.32 15.74
CA TRP A 59 -5.20 -0.52 16.88
C TRP A 59 -5.87 -0.91 18.20
N GLU A 60 -7.09 -1.43 18.20
CA GLU A 60 -7.74 -1.94 19.41
C GLU A 60 -7.01 -3.16 20.00
N ILE A 61 -6.30 -3.95 19.17
CA ILE A 61 -5.57 -5.15 19.63
C ILE A 61 -4.22 -4.85 20.30
N ARG A 62 -3.76 -3.59 20.33
CA ARG A 62 -2.43 -3.27 20.85
C ARG A 62 -2.36 -3.38 22.36
N THR A 63 -1.20 -3.77 22.88
CA THR A 63 -0.97 -3.91 24.32
C THR A 63 -0.91 -2.56 25.05
N VAL A 64 -0.54 -1.47 24.36
CA VAL A 64 -0.38 -0.13 24.94
C VAL A 64 -1.32 0.86 24.26
N ASP A 65 -2.36 1.27 24.97
CA ASP A 65 -3.38 2.21 24.50
C ASP A 65 -2.97 3.68 24.69
N ASN A 66 -1.75 4.04 24.25
CA ASN A 66 -1.26 5.41 24.33
C ASN A 66 -0.43 5.77 23.07
N PRO A 67 -0.85 6.77 22.27
CA PRO A 67 -2.07 7.59 22.38
C PRO A 67 -3.32 6.76 22.05
N PRO A 68 -4.52 7.05 22.58
CA PRO A 68 -5.71 6.19 22.48
C PRO A 68 -6.22 5.98 21.06
N THR A 69 -6.91 4.86 20.79
CA THR A 69 -7.24 4.43 19.41
C THR A 69 -8.08 5.47 18.66
N HIS A 70 -9.02 6.12 19.36
CA HIS A 70 -9.84 7.17 18.77
C HIS A 70 -9.01 8.35 18.24
N PHE A 71 -7.90 8.68 18.89
CA PHE A 71 -7.02 9.77 18.48
C PHE A 71 -6.28 9.42 17.19
N LEU A 72 -5.79 8.17 17.07
CA LEU A 72 -5.17 7.68 15.84
C LEU A 72 -6.17 7.66 14.66
N VAL A 73 -7.42 7.28 14.93
CA VAL A 73 -8.48 7.30 13.91
C VAL A 73 -8.78 8.73 13.45
N GLN A 74 -8.82 9.71 14.36
CA GLN A 74 -9.01 11.12 13.99
C GLN A 74 -7.87 11.65 13.12
N LEU A 75 -6.62 11.31 13.43
CA LEU A 75 -5.47 11.67 12.60
C LEU A 75 -5.53 11.02 11.22
N LEU A 76 -5.91 9.75 11.15
CA LEU A 76 -6.09 9.04 9.89
C LEU A 76 -7.16 9.69 9.03
N GLU A 77 -8.31 10.04 9.61
CA GLU A 77 -9.37 10.76 8.91
C GLU A 77 -8.91 12.12 8.39
N LEU A 78 -8.11 12.86 9.17
CA LEU A 78 -7.57 14.15 8.77
C LEU A 78 -6.68 14.00 7.54
N VAL A 79 -5.76 13.03 7.54
CA VAL A 79 -4.87 12.75 6.41
C VAL A 79 -5.69 12.33 5.19
N LEU A 80 -6.67 11.44 5.34
CA LEU A 80 -7.48 10.96 4.21
C LEU A 80 -8.35 12.06 3.59
N LYS A 81 -8.97 12.91 4.41
CA LYS A 81 -9.93 13.93 3.95
C LYS A 81 -9.27 15.25 3.55
N LEU A 82 -8.13 15.61 4.14
CA LEU A 82 -7.43 16.88 3.88
C LEU A 82 -6.13 16.68 3.11
N ASN A 83 -6.13 15.76 2.13
CA ASN A 83 -5.06 15.64 1.14
C ASN A 83 -5.11 16.81 0.16
N ASN A 84 -4.69 18.00 0.59
CA ASN A 84 -4.55 19.15 -0.28
C ASN A 84 -3.13 19.17 -0.86
N PHE A 85 -3.00 18.88 -2.16
CA PHE A 85 -1.75 19.02 -2.90
C PHE A 85 -1.81 20.31 -3.70
N GLU A 86 -1.00 21.30 -3.33
CA GLU A 86 -0.80 22.49 -4.16
C GLU A 86 0.28 22.22 -5.20
N PHE A 87 -0.13 22.14 -6.47
CA PHE A 87 0.82 22.11 -7.59
C PHE A 87 1.08 23.54 -8.04
N HIS A 88 2.23 24.11 -7.66
CA HIS A 88 2.64 25.41 -8.18
C HIS A 88 2.94 25.31 -9.68
N GLY A 89 1.91 25.59 -10.50
CA GLY A 89 1.99 25.66 -11.94
C GLY A 89 2.82 26.87 -12.38
N GLY A 90 4.07 26.64 -12.77
CA GLY A 90 4.82 27.58 -13.60
C GLY A 90 4.12 27.71 -14.96
N LYS A 91 3.60 28.89 -15.26
CA LYS A 91 2.98 29.23 -16.56
C LYS A 91 3.92 28.87 -17.71
N LEU A 92 3.48 28.03 -18.65
CA LEU A 92 4.02 28.02 -20.01
C LEU A 92 3.57 29.30 -20.74
N PRO A 93 4.47 29.99 -21.45
CA PRO A 93 4.10 31.20 -22.20
C PRO A 93 3.19 30.87 -23.40
N PRO A 94 2.32 31.80 -23.82
CA PRO A 94 1.45 31.61 -24.98
C PRO A 94 2.26 31.63 -26.29
N ASN A 95 1.81 30.82 -27.25
CA ASN A 95 2.34 30.68 -28.62
C ASN A 95 2.38 31.99 -29.40
#